data_AF-A0A1C5L0I4-F1
#
_entry.id   AF-A0A1C5L0I4-F1
#
_cell.length_a   1.000
_cell.length_b   1.000
_cell.length_c   1.000
_cell.angle_alpha   90.00
_cell.angle_beta   90.00
_cell.angle_gamma   90.00
#
_symmetry.space_group_name_H-M   'P 1'
#
loop_
_entity.id
_entity.type
_entity.pdbx_description
1 polymer ?
#
loop_
_entity_poly.entity_id
_entity_poly.type
_entity_poly.pdbx_seq_one_letter_code
_entity_poly.pdbx_strand_id
1 'polypeptide(L)'
;MFEKTYPTMPTMSPLAKKYLSLQNIYDELQKQNEAIFAQEHKRSELEIELSECNGAFKARKRGGLQNQIYELNKQIDNMKRYLSSIVQRHGYDNVRDFYSTYYAAKGEYADYVKDVEEWNVNHVKKNENIPTEENRTDRYQIGEEWNFIISKDKEDTIRTEYR
;
A
#
# COMPACT_ATOMS: atom_id res chain seq x y z
N MET A 1 -41.47 0.29 -32.17
CA MET A 1 -41.09 -0.56 -31.03
C MET A 1 -39.90 0.12 -30.36
N PHE A 2 -40.02 0.53 -29.10
CA PHE A 2 -38.89 1.08 -28.35
C PHE A 2 -38.13 -0.11 -27.75
N GLU A 3 -36.95 -0.38 -28.28
CA GLU A 3 -36.04 -1.38 -27.75
C GLU A 3 -35.61 -0.90 -26.35
N LYS A 4 -35.95 -1.67 -25.31
CA LYS A 4 -35.47 -1.40 -23.94
C LYS A 4 -33.97 -1.63 -23.94
N THR A 5 -33.18 -0.57 -24.10
CA THR A 5 -31.74 -0.61 -23.88
C THR A 5 -31.50 -0.68 -22.37
N TYR A 6 -31.26 -1.89 -21.85
CA TYR A 6 -30.74 -2.04 -20.50
C TYR A 6 -29.33 -1.46 -20.48
N PRO A 7 -28.96 -0.64 -19.48
CA PRO A 7 -27.62 -0.10 -19.43
C PRO A 7 -26.64 -1.22 -19.17
N THR A 8 -25.58 -1.20 -19.96
CA THR A 8 -24.48 -2.16 -19.88
C THR A 8 -23.83 -2.07 -18.50
N MET A 9 -23.51 -3.23 -17.93
CA MET A 9 -22.75 -3.31 -16.69
C MET A 9 -21.39 -2.61 -16.88
N PRO A 10 -20.92 -1.81 -15.90
CA PRO A 10 -19.59 -1.20 -15.97
C PRO A 10 -18.51 -2.27 -16.16
N THR A 11 -17.46 -1.91 -16.90
CA THR A 11 -16.35 -2.84 -17.20
C THR A 11 -15.05 -2.30 -16.63
N MET A 12 -14.31 -3.13 -15.89
CA MET A 12 -12.99 -2.74 -15.39
C MET A 12 -12.02 -2.40 -16.53
N SER A 13 -11.30 -1.30 -16.38
CA SER A 13 -10.19 -0.96 -17.26
C SER A 13 -9.03 -1.98 -17.13
N PRO A 14 -8.15 -2.09 -18.14
CA PRO A 14 -6.94 -2.91 -18.04
C PRO A 14 -6.04 -2.52 -16.86
N LEU A 15 -6.03 -1.24 -16.45
CA LEU A 15 -5.21 -0.76 -15.34
C LEU A 15 -5.86 -1.07 -13.99
N ALA A 16 -7.17 -0.90 -13.85
CA ALA A 16 -7.93 -1.31 -12.67
C ALA A 16 -7.76 -2.80 -12.37
N LYS A 17 -7.77 -3.66 -13.42
CA LYS A 17 -7.50 -5.11 -13.28
C LYS A 17 -6.12 -5.43 -12.69
N LYS A 18 -5.13 -4.54 -12.88
CA LYS A 18 -3.79 -4.72 -12.33
C LYS A 18 -3.69 -4.29 -10.86
N TYR A 19 -4.65 -3.53 -10.33
CA TYR A 19 -4.58 -2.96 -8.98
C TYR A 19 -4.25 -4.01 -7.90
N LEU A 20 -4.94 -5.15 -7.88
CA LEU A 20 -4.69 -6.22 -6.90
C LEU A 20 -3.24 -6.76 -6.96
N SER A 21 -2.68 -6.89 -8.16
CA SER A 21 -1.28 -7.32 -8.33
C SER A 21 -0.28 -6.26 -7.84
N LEU A 22 -0.60 -4.98 -8.02
CA LEU A 22 0.22 -3.86 -7.56
C LEU A 22 0.15 -3.67 -6.05
N GLN A 23 -0.97 -4.05 -5.42
CA GLN A 23 -1.16 -3.98 -3.97
C GLN A 23 -0.15 -4.86 -3.22
N ASN A 24 0.19 -6.03 -3.73
CA ASN A 24 1.21 -6.89 -3.11
C ASN A 24 2.58 -6.22 -3.07
N ILE A 25 2.95 -5.50 -4.14
CA ILE A 25 4.23 -4.76 -4.24
C ILE A 25 4.22 -3.58 -3.27
N TYR A 26 3.09 -2.87 -3.19
CA TYR A 26 2.88 -1.77 -2.25
C TYR A 26 3.04 -2.24 -0.80
N ASP A 27 2.39 -3.35 -0.43
CA ASP A 27 2.49 -3.94 0.90
C ASP A 27 3.94 -4.35 1.26
N GLU A 28 4.70 -4.91 0.31
CA GLU A 28 6.12 -5.25 0.54
C GLU A 28 6.98 -4.01 0.74
N LEU A 29 6.82 -2.98 -0.11
CA LEU A 29 7.50 -1.70 0.06
C LEU A 29 7.22 -1.09 1.43
N GLN A 30 5.98 -1.22 1.87
CA GLN A 30 5.54 -0.57 3.07
C GLN A 30 6.05 -1.25 4.34
N LYS A 31 6.04 -2.59 4.38
CA LYS A 31 6.73 -3.37 5.42
C LYS A 31 8.21 -3.03 5.49
N GLN A 32 8.86 -2.87 4.34
CA GLN A 32 10.28 -2.49 4.30
C GLN A 32 10.50 -1.05 4.83
N ASN A 33 9.64 -0.10 4.48
CA ASN A 33 9.69 1.27 4.99
C ASN A 33 9.50 1.35 6.51
N GLU A 34 8.60 0.53 7.06
CA GLU A 34 8.40 0.42 8.51
C GLU A 34 9.64 -0.14 9.20
N ALA A 35 10.25 -1.18 8.63
CA ALA A 35 11.49 -1.75 9.15
C ALA A 35 12.66 -0.75 9.12
N ILE A 36 12.80 0.03 8.04
CA ILE A 36 13.81 1.10 7.94
C ILE A 36 13.59 2.15 9.03
N PHE A 37 12.35 2.60 9.21
CA PHE A 37 12.01 3.61 10.21
C PHE A 37 12.34 3.14 11.62
N ALA A 38 12.00 1.90 11.98
CA ALA A 38 12.36 1.33 13.28
C ALA A 38 13.89 1.30 13.50
N GLN A 39 14.66 0.99 12.46
CA GLN A 39 16.12 0.95 12.54
C GLN A 39 16.76 2.34 12.62
N GLU A 40 16.20 3.31 11.90
CA GLU A 40 16.60 4.71 11.99
C GLU A 40 16.28 5.31 13.37
N HIS A 41 15.15 4.94 13.97
CA HIS A 41 14.81 5.32 15.33
C HIS A 41 15.83 4.76 16.33
N LYS A 42 16.12 3.46 16.26
CA LYS A 42 17.14 2.82 17.11
C LYS A 42 18.53 3.47 16.96
N ARG A 43 18.93 3.80 15.73
CA ARG A 43 20.19 4.53 15.49
C ARG A 43 20.17 5.89 16.19
N SER A 44 19.06 6.62 16.08
CA SER A 44 18.91 7.95 16.68
C SER A 44 19.00 7.91 18.21
N GLU A 45 18.42 6.90 18.85
CA GLU A 45 18.57 6.67 20.30
C GLU A 45 20.04 6.47 20.70
N LEU A 46 20.79 5.68 19.92
CA LEU A 46 22.23 5.48 20.17
C LEU A 46 23.05 6.75 19.94
N GLU A 47 22.67 7.58 18.96
CA GLU A 47 23.30 8.88 18.71
C GLU A 47 23.08 9.84 19.88
N ILE A 48 21.88 9.85 20.46
CA ILE A 48 21.57 10.59 21.69
C ILE A 48 22.44 10.07 22.84
N GLU A 49 22.45 8.76 23.09
CA GLU A 49 23.25 8.16 24.17
C GLU A 49 24.76 8.45 23.99
N LEU A 50 25.25 8.43 22.74
CA LEU A 50 26.62 8.77 22.40
C LEU A 50 26.94 10.23 22.74
N SER A 51 26.01 11.15 22.46
CA SER A 51 26.15 12.58 22.76
C SER A 51 26.21 12.87 24.26
N GLU A 52 25.51 12.07 25.07
CA GLU A 52 25.49 12.18 26.53
C GLU A 52 26.69 11.47 27.20
N CYS A 53 27.48 10.72 26.43
CA CYS A 53 28.61 9.91 26.89
C CYS A 53 29.88 10.75 27.17
N ASN A 54 29.72 11.73 28.07
CA ASN A 54 30.74 12.69 28.49
C ASN A 54 31.60 12.13 29.64
N GLY A 55 32.91 12.39 29.60
CA GLY A 55 33.91 11.99 30.60
C GLY A 55 34.98 11.00 30.09
N ALA A 56 36.20 11.14 30.59
CA ALA A 56 37.36 10.35 30.15
C ALA A 56 37.23 8.84 30.46
N PHE A 57 36.57 8.48 31.55
CA PHE A 57 36.34 7.08 31.95
C PHE A 57 35.32 6.33 31.07
N LYS A 58 34.60 7.02 30.17
CA LYS A 58 33.59 6.42 29.29
C LYS A 58 34.09 6.07 27.88
N ALA A 59 35.40 6.16 27.62
CA ALA A 59 35.97 5.94 26.28
C ALA A 59 35.58 4.58 25.67
N ARG A 60 35.59 3.50 26.46
CA ARG A 60 35.15 2.16 25.99
C ARG A 60 33.68 2.13 25.59
N LYS A 61 32.80 2.76 26.37
CA LYS A 61 31.37 2.86 26.05
C LYS A 61 31.16 3.64 24.75
N ARG A 62 31.86 4.76 24.58
CA ARG A 62 31.82 5.58 23.36
C ARG A 62 32.19 4.79 22.11
N GLY A 63 33.29 4.05 22.14
CA GLY A 63 33.70 3.19 21.03
C GLY A 63 32.67 2.10 20.71
N GLY A 64 32.05 1.51 21.74
CA GLY A 64 30.96 0.55 21.57
C GLY A 64 29.74 1.14 20.86
N LEU A 65 29.28 2.32 21.28
CA LEU A 65 28.16 3.04 20.66
C LEU A 65 28.46 3.43 19.21
N GLN A 66 29.66 3.96 18.94
CA GLN A 66 30.10 4.29 17.57
C GLN A 66 30.07 3.08 16.63
N ASN A 67 30.56 1.92 17.11
CA ASN A 67 30.52 0.69 16.31
C ASN A 67 29.09 0.21 16.05
N GLN A 68 28.19 0.30 17.05
CA GLN A 68 26.79 -0.07 16.85
C GLN A 68 26.10 0.85 15.83
N ILE A 69 26.29 2.17 15.93
CA ILE A 69 25.76 3.14 14.97
C ILE A 69 26.29 2.86 13.55
N TYR A 70 27.59 2.55 13.42
CA TYR A 70 28.19 2.20 12.13
C TYR A 70 27.55 0.95 11.50
N GLU A 71 27.33 -0.11 12.28
CA GLU A 71 26.68 -1.32 11.78
C GLU A 71 25.19 -1.09 11.46
N LEU A 72 24.47 -0.28 12.25
CA LEU A 72 23.10 0.11 11.93
C LEU A 72 23.02 0.88 10.61
N ASN A 73 23.95 1.80 10.36
CA ASN A 73 24.00 2.56 9.11
C ASN A 73 24.19 1.65 7.89
N LYS A 74 25.11 0.67 7.97
CA LYS A 74 25.26 -0.34 6.89
C LYS A 74 23.97 -1.11 6.65
N GLN A 75 23.29 -1.52 7.71
CA GLN A 75 22.02 -2.25 7.58
C GLN A 75 20.95 -1.39 6.93
N ILE A 76 20.78 -0.14 7.37
CA ILE A 76 19.83 0.83 6.79
C ILE A 76 20.12 1.07 5.32
N ASP A 77 21.39 1.24 4.92
CA ASP A 77 21.76 1.44 3.52
C ASP A 77 21.41 0.23 2.65
N ASN A 78 21.65 -0.99 3.17
CA ASN A 78 21.25 -2.21 2.48
C ASN A 78 19.73 -2.33 2.38
N MET A 79 19.00 -1.97 3.43
CA MET A 79 17.53 -1.95 3.42
C MET A 79 16.97 -0.93 2.43
N LYS A 80 17.60 0.24 2.28
CA LYS A 80 17.24 1.26 1.28
C LYS A 80 17.50 0.77 -0.14
N ARG A 81 18.62 0.08 -0.40
CA ARG A 81 18.86 -0.57 -1.70
C ARG A 81 17.84 -1.66 -1.99
N TYR A 82 17.38 -2.38 -0.96
CA TYR A 82 16.35 -3.40 -1.11
C TYR A 82 15.01 -2.82 -1.60
N LEU A 83 14.63 -1.60 -1.18
CA LEU A 83 13.43 -0.92 -1.72
C LEU A 83 13.46 -0.80 -3.25
N SER A 84 14.59 -0.37 -3.81
CA SER A 84 14.76 -0.30 -5.28
C SER A 84 14.66 -1.69 -5.91
N SER A 85 15.22 -2.72 -5.26
CA SER A 85 15.17 -4.09 -5.77
C SER A 85 13.75 -4.68 -5.80
N ILE A 86 12.84 -4.25 -4.91
CA ILE A 86 11.44 -4.70 -4.88
C ILE A 86 10.78 -4.28 -6.19
N VAL A 87 10.78 -2.98 -6.49
CA VAL A 87 10.07 -2.45 -7.67
C VAL A 87 10.71 -2.88 -8.99
N GLN A 88 12.04 -3.03 -9.03
CA GLN A 88 12.77 -3.49 -10.21
C GLN A 88 12.45 -4.94 -10.58
N ARG A 89 12.21 -5.82 -9.61
CA ARG A 89 11.73 -7.20 -9.85
C ARG A 89 10.38 -7.24 -10.57
N HIS A 90 9.61 -6.17 -10.48
CA HIS A 90 8.30 -6.02 -11.12
C HIS A 90 8.33 -5.11 -12.37
N GLY A 91 9.53 -4.78 -12.88
CA GLY A 91 9.69 -4.04 -14.13
C GLY A 91 9.59 -2.51 -14.00
N TYR A 92 9.70 -1.97 -12.79
CA TYR A 92 9.73 -0.52 -12.56
C TYR A 92 11.17 -0.03 -12.37
N ASP A 93 11.51 1.08 -13.01
CA ASP A 93 12.85 1.66 -12.92
C ASP A 93 13.17 2.16 -11.50
N ASN A 94 12.17 2.76 -10.85
CA ASN A 94 12.29 3.30 -9.50
C ASN A 94 10.94 3.30 -8.76
N VAL A 95 11.01 3.59 -7.46
CA VAL A 95 9.86 3.57 -6.55
C VAL A 95 8.82 4.63 -6.91
N ARG A 96 9.23 5.77 -7.48
CA ARG A 96 8.32 6.82 -7.92
C ARG A 96 7.45 6.35 -9.09
N ASP A 97 8.05 5.70 -10.10
CA ASP A 97 7.33 5.19 -11.26
C ASP A 97 6.33 4.09 -10.87
N PHE A 98 6.72 3.25 -9.90
CA PHE A 98 5.80 2.30 -9.28
C PHE A 98 4.61 3.02 -8.63
N TYR A 99 4.85 4.00 -7.74
CA TYR A 99 3.76 4.70 -7.05
C TYR A 99 2.83 5.43 -8.00
N SER A 100 3.36 6.06 -9.06
CA SER A 100 2.53 6.70 -10.08
C SER A 100 1.59 5.69 -10.75
N THR A 101 2.08 4.50 -11.07
CA THR A 101 1.25 3.43 -11.67
C THR A 101 0.24 2.86 -10.66
N TYR A 102 0.66 2.65 -9.42
CA TYR A 102 -0.19 2.15 -8.33
C TYR A 102 -1.36 3.08 -8.06
N TYR A 103 -1.12 4.39 -7.86
CA TYR A 103 -2.18 5.34 -7.55
C TYR A 103 -3.11 5.59 -8.75
N ALA A 104 -2.60 5.53 -9.99
CA ALA A 104 -3.45 5.56 -11.18
C ALA A 104 -4.37 4.33 -11.23
N ALA A 105 -3.84 3.12 -11.00
CA ALA A 105 -4.63 1.90 -10.94
C ALA A 105 -5.65 1.89 -9.80
N LYS A 106 -5.27 2.41 -8.63
CA LYS A 106 -6.15 2.56 -7.48
C LYS A 106 -7.32 3.51 -7.79
N GLY A 107 -7.03 4.63 -8.47
CA GLY A 107 -8.05 5.58 -8.91
C GLY A 107 -9.04 4.97 -9.90
N GLU A 108 -8.54 4.36 -10.99
CA GLU A 108 -9.42 3.71 -11.98
C GLU A 108 -10.21 2.54 -11.40
N TYR A 109 -9.63 1.82 -10.44
CA TYR A 109 -10.35 0.79 -9.71
C TYR A 109 -11.48 1.40 -8.88
N ALA A 110 -11.20 2.46 -8.10
CA ALA A 110 -12.22 3.15 -7.31
C ALA A 110 -13.37 3.72 -8.18
N ASP A 111 -13.04 4.29 -9.34
CA ASP A 111 -14.04 4.77 -10.31
C ASP A 111 -14.91 3.62 -10.83
N TYR A 112 -14.29 2.51 -11.25
CA TYR A 112 -15.04 1.31 -11.65
C TYR A 112 -15.99 0.85 -10.54
N VAL A 113 -15.51 0.81 -9.29
CA VAL A 113 -16.36 0.28 -8.23
C VAL A 113 -17.53 1.21 -7.92
N LYS A 114 -17.31 2.53 -7.97
CA LYS A 114 -18.39 3.52 -7.89
C LYS A 114 -19.41 3.34 -9.01
N ASP A 115 -18.97 3.16 -10.26
CA ASP A 115 -19.86 2.92 -11.40
C ASP A 115 -20.70 1.65 -11.19
N VAL A 116 -20.10 0.58 -10.66
CA VAL A 116 -20.80 -0.67 -10.33
C VAL A 116 -21.84 -0.46 -9.24
N GLU A 117 -21.53 0.32 -8.21
CA GLU A 117 -22.49 0.67 -7.15
C GLU A 117 -23.69 1.46 -7.70
N GLU A 118 -23.43 2.48 -8.52
CA GLU A 118 -24.49 3.28 -9.16
C GLU A 118 -25.35 2.43 -10.11
N TRP A 119 -24.72 1.55 -10.90
CA TRP A 119 -25.44 0.61 -11.76
C TRP A 119 -26.33 -0.33 -10.93
N ASN A 120 -25.80 -0.91 -9.85
CA ASN A 120 -26.54 -1.80 -8.96
C ASN A 120 -27.74 -1.10 -8.29
N VAL A 121 -27.57 0.13 -7.80
CA VAL A 121 -28.66 0.90 -7.18
C VAL A 121 -29.76 1.20 -8.20
N ASN A 122 -29.39 1.62 -9.41
CA ASN A 122 -30.36 2.03 -10.42
C ASN A 122 -31.05 0.86 -11.14
N HIS A 123 -30.42 -0.32 -11.20
CA HIS A 123 -30.90 -1.44 -12.03
C HIS A 123 -31.22 -2.72 -11.26
N VAL A 124 -30.62 -2.94 -10.08
CA VAL A 124 -30.88 -4.14 -9.28
C VAL A 124 -31.84 -3.84 -8.14
N LYS A 125 -31.68 -2.72 -7.42
CA LYS A 125 -32.61 -2.33 -6.33
C LYS A 125 -33.98 -1.86 -6.84
N LYS A 126 -34.10 -1.38 -8.08
CA LYS A 126 -35.39 -1.12 -8.74
C LYS A 126 -36.09 -2.38 -9.27
N ASN A 127 -35.37 -3.49 -9.38
CA ASN A 127 -35.84 -4.76 -9.93
C ASN A 127 -35.84 -5.87 -8.86
N GLU A 128 -36.38 -5.61 -7.66
CA GLU A 128 -36.52 -6.59 -6.56
C GLU A 128 -37.32 -7.87 -6.91
N ASN A 129 -37.69 -8.10 -8.16
CA ASN A 129 -38.42 -9.29 -8.58
C ASN A 129 -37.61 -10.37 -9.34
N ILE A 130 -36.33 -10.20 -9.71
CA ILE A 130 -35.59 -11.33 -10.36
C ILE A 130 -34.07 -11.32 -10.04
N PRO A 131 -33.56 -12.26 -9.20
CA PRO A 131 -32.13 -12.51 -9.04
C PRO A 131 -31.62 -13.55 -10.05
N THR A 132 -30.56 -13.22 -10.81
CA THR A 132 -29.74 -14.20 -11.55
C THR A 132 -28.45 -14.53 -10.79
N GLU A 133 -28.01 -15.79 -10.85
CA GLU A 133 -26.88 -16.33 -10.08
C GLU A 133 -25.53 -15.66 -10.38
N GLU A 134 -25.31 -15.23 -11.63
CA GLU A 134 -24.07 -14.58 -12.08
C GLU A 134 -23.79 -13.27 -11.32
N ASN A 135 -24.84 -12.48 -11.06
CA ASN A 135 -24.75 -11.24 -10.29
C ASN A 135 -24.57 -11.43 -8.78
N ARG A 136 -24.66 -12.67 -8.26
CA ARG A 136 -24.43 -12.93 -6.82
C ARG A 136 -22.95 -13.06 -6.55
N THR A 137 -22.23 -13.86 -7.33
CA THR A 137 -20.80 -14.15 -7.13
C THR A 137 -19.98 -12.86 -7.20
N ASP A 138 -20.20 -12.03 -8.22
CA ASP A 138 -19.49 -10.77 -8.39
C ASP A 138 -19.79 -9.80 -7.24
N ARG A 139 -21.02 -9.78 -6.70
CA ARG A 139 -21.37 -8.93 -5.56
C ARG A 139 -20.70 -9.35 -4.26
N TYR A 140 -20.52 -10.65 -4.03
CA TYR A 140 -19.77 -11.14 -2.86
C TYR A 140 -18.28 -10.82 -3.01
N GLN A 141 -17.69 -11.09 -4.18
CA GLN A 141 -16.29 -10.77 -4.47
C GLN A 141 -16.00 -9.27 -4.30
N ILE A 142 -16.82 -8.41 -4.93
CA ILE A 142 -16.68 -6.96 -4.87
C ILE A 142 -16.91 -6.45 -3.44
N GLY A 143 -17.87 -7.01 -2.69
CA GLY A 143 -18.12 -6.64 -1.29
C GLY A 143 -16.99 -7.01 -0.33
N GLU A 144 -16.33 -8.16 -0.55
CA GLU A 144 -15.14 -8.55 0.21
C GLU A 144 -13.93 -7.68 -0.17
N GLU A 145 -13.73 -7.39 -1.46
CA GLU A 145 -12.70 -6.48 -1.96
C GLU A 145 -12.89 -5.05 -1.43
N TRP A 146 -14.13 -4.54 -1.37
CA TRP A 146 -14.47 -3.25 -0.76
C TRP A 146 -14.10 -3.17 0.72
N ASN A 147 -14.51 -4.17 1.50
CA ASN A 147 -14.21 -4.20 2.93
C ASN A 147 -12.70 -4.29 3.17
N PHE A 148 -11.97 -5.00 2.31
CA PHE A 148 -10.51 -5.07 2.32
C PHE A 148 -9.83 -3.76 1.94
N ILE A 149 -10.36 -3.02 0.96
CA ILE A 149 -9.80 -1.73 0.54
C ILE A 149 -10.06 -0.66 1.60
N ILE A 150 -11.28 -0.59 2.15
CA ILE A 150 -11.62 0.38 3.21
C ILE A 150 -10.83 0.10 4.49
N SER A 151 -10.58 -1.18 4.83
CA SER A 151 -9.74 -1.50 5.99
C SER A 151 -8.28 -1.09 5.76
N LYS A 152 -7.73 -1.36 4.58
CA LYS A 152 -6.37 -0.96 4.19
C LYS A 152 -6.17 0.55 4.08
N ASP A 153 -7.14 1.29 3.53
CA ASP A 153 -7.06 2.76 3.45
C ASP A 153 -7.13 3.42 4.82
N LYS A 154 -7.92 2.85 5.75
CA LYS A 154 -7.91 3.30 7.16
C LYS A 154 -6.58 3.01 7.83
N GLU A 155 -5.97 1.83 7.61
CA GLU A 155 -4.65 1.49 8.14
C GLU A 155 -3.55 2.42 7.60
N ASP A 156 -3.56 2.69 6.28
CA ASP A 156 -2.60 3.58 5.64
C ASP A 156 -2.74 5.04 6.10
N THR A 157 -3.97 5.54 6.25
CA THR A 157 -4.26 6.90 6.75
C THR A 157 -3.77 7.06 8.19
N ILE A 158 -4.09 6.11 9.07
CA ILE A 158 -3.61 6.09 10.46
C ILE A 158 -2.08 6.07 10.48
N ARG A 159 -1.44 5.23 9.66
CA ARG A 159 0.03 5.14 9.65
C ARG A 159 0.72 6.41 9.15
N THR A 160 0.07 7.19 8.28
CA THR A 160 0.59 8.50 7.83
C THR A 160 0.34 9.63 8.81
N GLU A 161 -0.71 9.58 9.62
CA GLU A 161 -1.04 10.63 10.61
C GLU A 161 -0.20 10.57 11.90
N TYR A 162 0.43 9.43 12.20
CA TYR A 162 1.26 9.21 13.39
C TYR A 162 2.78 9.14 13.13
N ARG A 163 3.24 9.60 11.95
CA ARG A 163 4.68 9.83 11.65
C ARG A 163 5.03 11.31 11.79
#